data_AF-A0A0B2VIF8-F1
#
_entry.id   AF-A0A0B2VIF8-F1
#
_cell.length_a   1.000
_cell.length_b   1.000
_cell.length_c   1.000
_cell.angle_alpha   90.00
_cell.angle_beta   90.00
_cell.angle_gamma   90.00
#
_symmetry.space_group_name_H-M   'P 1'
#
loop_
_entity.id
_entity.type
_entity.pdbx_description
1 polymer ?
#
loop_
_entity_poly.entity_id
_entity_poly.type
_entity_poly.pdbx_seq_one_letter_code
_entity_poly.pdbx_strand_id
1 'polypeptide(L)'
;MPGVHTFYDGSLVLQPLAVATGIDVDKMNLVVCQFISLPIAFIHYKYMAANRVSRTVRLAFPPAIGIAFCYFCYGNAIKHLLSNIAISFALMHLSPPEYVHKCVFLFSMGYLVFIHWYRWYILTSYSIDITGSMMVA
;
A
#
# COMPACT_ATOMS: atom_id res chain seq x y z
N MET A 1 -8.33 5.19 -18.48
CA MET A 1 -8.43 6.64 -18.75
C MET A 1 -7.51 7.35 -17.77
N PRO A 2 -6.62 8.26 -18.18
CA PRO A 2 -5.81 9.02 -17.24
C PRO A 2 -6.73 9.98 -16.48
N GLY A 3 -6.71 9.94 -15.15
CA GLY A 3 -7.62 10.72 -14.29
C GLY A 3 -7.42 10.42 -12.81
N VAL A 4 -8.20 11.07 -11.93
CA VAL A 4 -8.09 10.98 -10.46
C VAL A 4 -8.12 9.52 -9.95
N HIS A 5 -8.96 8.67 -10.55
CA HIS A 5 -9.06 7.23 -10.26
C HIS A 5 -7.77 6.42 -10.53
N THR A 6 -6.78 7.01 -11.21
CA THR A 6 -5.47 6.37 -11.43
C THR A 6 -4.64 6.38 -10.14
N PHE A 7 -4.81 7.40 -9.30
CA PHE A 7 -4.00 7.63 -8.11
C PHE A 7 -4.78 7.45 -6.82
N TYR A 8 -6.10 7.66 -6.86
CA TYR A 8 -6.97 7.47 -5.71
C TYR A 8 -8.39 7.08 -6.15
N ASP A 9 -8.84 5.91 -5.72
CA ASP A 9 -10.20 5.41 -5.90
C ASP A 9 -10.67 4.71 -4.61
N GLY A 10 -10.34 5.32 -3.47
CA GLY A 10 -10.55 4.76 -2.14
C GLY A 10 -12.02 4.69 -1.73
N SER A 11 -12.29 3.94 -0.67
CA SER A 11 -13.64 3.73 -0.14
C SER A 11 -14.32 5.04 0.30
N LEU A 12 -15.60 5.20 -0.02
CA LEU A 12 -16.43 6.31 0.45
C LEU A 12 -17.23 5.98 1.73
N VAL A 13 -17.02 4.79 2.32
CA VAL A 13 -17.77 4.34 3.50
C VAL A 13 -17.61 5.29 4.70
N LEU A 14 -16.44 5.93 4.84
CA LEU A 14 -16.15 6.87 5.93
C LEU A 14 -16.46 8.34 5.57
N GLN A 15 -17.11 8.60 4.44
CA GLN A 15 -17.55 9.94 4.04
C GLN A 15 -18.38 10.68 5.11
N PRO A 16 -19.36 10.07 5.81
CA PRO A 16 -20.11 10.79 6.85
C PRO A 16 -19.22 11.23 8.02
N LEU A 17 -18.20 10.44 8.38
CA LEU A 17 -17.24 10.77 9.43
C LEU A 17 -16.26 11.86 8.98
N ALA A 18 -15.84 11.82 7.71
CA ALA A 18 -15.02 12.84 7.08
C ALA A 18 -15.72 14.22 7.07
N VAL A 19 -17.00 14.25 6.68
CA VAL A 19 -17.82 15.47 6.71
C VAL A 19 -17.99 16.01 8.13
N ALA A 20 -18.21 15.14 9.12
CA ALA A 20 -18.36 15.55 10.52
C ALA A 20 -17.07 16.14 11.13
N THR A 21 -15.90 15.72 10.65
CA THR A 21 -14.59 16.15 11.17
C THR A 21 -13.92 17.24 10.32
N GLY A 22 -14.43 17.52 9.12
CA GLY A 22 -13.83 18.46 8.17
C GLY A 22 -12.53 17.97 7.53
N ILE A 23 -12.25 16.66 7.60
CA ILE A 23 -11.05 16.03 7.04
C ILE A 23 -11.42 15.34 5.73
N ASP A 24 -10.55 15.38 4.72
CA ASP A 24 -10.79 14.65 3.48
C ASP A 24 -10.86 13.13 3.70
N VAL A 25 -11.70 12.46 2.91
CA VAL A 25 -12.01 11.02 3.06
C VAL A 25 -10.76 10.14 2.90
N ASP A 26 -9.80 10.53 2.05
CA ASP A 26 -8.52 9.83 1.85
C ASP A 26 -7.71 9.74 3.13
N LYS A 27 -7.62 10.84 3.87
CA LYS A 27 -6.86 10.92 5.11
C LYS A 27 -7.56 10.14 6.21
N MET A 28 -8.89 10.25 6.27
CA MET A 28 -9.71 9.51 7.23
C MET A 28 -9.57 7.99 7.05
N ASN A 29 -9.64 7.50 5.81
CA ASN A 29 -9.49 6.07 5.49
C ASN A 29 -8.15 5.54 6.01
N LEU A 30 -7.06 6.26 5.75
CA LEU A 30 -5.73 5.83 6.18
C LEU A 30 -5.54 5.83 7.69
N VAL A 31 -5.99 6.90 8.36
CA VAL A 31 -5.89 7.01 9.80
C VAL A 31 -6.68 5.89 10.48
N VAL A 32 -7.92 5.65 10.04
CA VAL A 32 -8.75 4.58 10.60
C VAL A 32 -8.14 3.20 10.34
N CYS A 33 -7.65 2.92 9.12
CA CYS A 33 -6.95 1.66 8.83
C CYS A 33 -5.71 1.47 9.72
N GLN A 34 -4.92 2.53 9.95
CA GLN A 34 -3.75 2.46 10.80
C GLN A 34 -4.12 2.16 12.26
N PHE A 35 -5.15 2.83 12.80
CA PHE A 35 -5.63 2.58 14.16
C PHE A 35 -6.21 1.16 14.31
N ILE A 36 -6.91 0.63 13.30
CA ILE A 36 -7.43 -0.75 13.30
C ILE A 36 -6.31 -1.78 13.11
N SER A 37 -5.21 -1.43 12.43
CA SER A 37 -4.09 -2.34 12.25
C SER A 37 -3.41 -2.73 13.57
N LEU A 38 -3.40 -1.83 14.56
CA LEU A 38 -2.79 -2.08 15.87
C LEU A 38 -3.47 -3.21 16.67
N PRO A 39 -4.79 -3.20 16.91
CA PRO A 39 -5.46 -4.30 17.57
C PRO A 39 -5.39 -5.60 16.77
N ILE A 40 -5.46 -5.54 15.42
CA ILE A 40 -5.30 -6.74 14.59
C ILE A 40 -3.89 -7.32 14.75
N ALA A 41 -2.85 -6.48 14.76
CA ALA A 41 -1.48 -6.92 15.01
C ALA A 41 -1.36 -7.59 16.39
N PHE A 42 -1.95 -6.98 17.43
CA PHE A 42 -1.97 -7.58 18.76
C PHE A 42 -2.68 -8.95 18.79
N ILE A 43 -3.81 -9.08 18.10
CA ILE A 43 -4.53 -10.37 17.95
C ILE A 43 -3.64 -11.39 17.22
N HIS A 44 -3.02 -11.01 16.11
CA HIS A 44 -2.10 -11.88 15.38
C HIS A 44 -0.96 -12.38 16.28
N TYR A 45 -0.30 -11.49 17.02
CA TYR A 45 0.78 -11.86 17.94
C TYR A 45 0.31 -12.78 19.07
N LYS A 46 -0.87 -12.53 19.66
CA LYS A 46 -1.37 -13.29 20.81
C LYS A 46 -1.94 -14.66 20.43
N TYR A 47 -2.65 -14.75 19.32
CA TYR A 47 -3.42 -15.94 18.95
C TYR A 47 -2.73 -16.81 17.88
N MET A 48 -1.89 -16.22 17.02
CA MET A 48 -1.21 -16.95 15.93
C MET A 48 0.23 -17.32 16.28
N ALA A 49 0.42 -17.79 17.53
CA ALA A 49 1.70 -18.32 18.00
C ALA A 49 2.11 -19.58 17.21
N ALA A 50 3.42 -19.82 17.09
CA ALA A 50 4.00 -20.91 16.29
C ALA A 50 3.44 -22.30 16.62
N ASN A 51 2.99 -22.50 17.86
CA ASN A 51 2.49 -23.77 18.36
C ASN A 51 0.98 -23.96 18.15
N ARG A 52 0.26 -22.91 17.71
CA ARG A 52 -1.21 -22.91 17.60
C ARG A 52 -1.72 -22.85 16.17
N VAL A 53 -0.90 -22.36 15.24
CA VAL A 53 -1.31 -22.13 13.85
C VAL A 53 -0.21 -22.57 12.89
N SER A 54 -0.60 -23.12 11.74
CA SER A 54 0.32 -23.51 10.66
C SER A 54 1.16 -22.32 10.19
N ARG A 55 2.43 -22.60 9.83
CA ARG A 55 3.38 -21.62 9.29
C ARG A 55 2.81 -20.85 8.10
N THR A 56 2.08 -21.52 7.23
CA THR A 56 1.49 -20.91 6.02
C THR A 56 0.48 -19.84 6.38
N VAL A 57 -0.43 -20.12 7.31
CA VAL A 57 -1.46 -19.17 7.73
C VAL A 57 -0.83 -17.96 8.43
N ARG A 58 0.18 -18.19 9.27
CA ARG A 58 0.92 -17.10 9.94
C ARG A 58 1.67 -16.18 8.97
N LEU A 59 2.16 -16.73 7.85
CA LEU A 59 2.85 -15.94 6.82
C LEU A 59 1.86 -15.23 5.88
N ALA A 60 0.73 -15.86 5.56
CA ALA A 60 -0.24 -15.32 4.61
C ALA A 60 -1.20 -14.28 5.24
N PHE A 61 -1.47 -14.38 6.54
CA PHE A 61 -2.43 -13.50 7.21
C PHE A 61 -2.03 -12.01 7.19
N PRO A 62 -0.80 -11.61 7.62
CA PRO A 62 -0.40 -10.20 7.58
C PRO A 62 -0.50 -9.54 6.19
N PRO A 63 0.05 -10.14 5.09
CA PRO A 63 -0.09 -9.54 3.77
C PRO A 63 -1.53 -9.54 3.26
N ALA A 64 -2.36 -10.53 3.61
CA ALA A 64 -3.78 -10.52 3.21
C ALA A 64 -4.54 -9.33 3.83
N ILE A 65 -4.35 -9.08 5.12
CA ILE A 65 -4.95 -7.91 5.80
C ILE A 65 -4.36 -6.61 5.26
N GLY A 66 -3.04 -6.54 5.06
CA GLY A 66 -2.38 -5.35 4.51
C GLY A 66 -2.88 -4.98 3.11
N ILE A 67 -3.07 -5.97 2.23
CA ILE A 67 -3.64 -5.76 0.89
C ILE A 67 -5.08 -5.28 0.98
N ALA A 68 -5.89 -5.86 1.89
CA ALA A 68 -7.27 -5.41 2.11
C ALA A 68 -7.33 -3.95 2.57
N PHE A 69 -6.44 -3.53 3.47
CA PHE A 69 -6.35 -2.12 3.90
C PHE A 69 -5.85 -1.20 2.80
N CYS A 70 -4.85 -1.60 2.02
CA CYS A 70 -4.39 -0.82 0.88
C CYS A 70 -5.50 -0.66 -0.16
N TYR A 71 -6.29 -1.70 -0.42
CA TYR A 71 -7.41 -1.61 -1.35
C TYR A 71 -8.52 -0.69 -0.80
N PHE A 72 -8.82 -0.78 0.50
CA PHE A 72 -9.79 0.13 1.12
C PHE A 72 -9.36 1.60 1.03
N CYS A 73 -8.07 1.89 1.25
CA CYS A 73 -7.55 3.25 1.25
C CYS A 73 -7.36 3.82 -0.16
N TYR A 74 -6.84 3.03 -1.10
CA TYR A 74 -6.38 3.52 -2.41
C TYR A 74 -7.17 2.99 -3.60
N GLY A 75 -8.01 1.96 -3.40
CA GLY A 75 -8.79 1.31 -4.44
C GLY A 75 -7.93 0.73 -5.55
N ASN A 76 -8.29 1.05 -6.79
CA ASN A 76 -7.60 0.58 -7.99
C ASN A 76 -6.14 1.04 -8.11
N ALA A 77 -5.72 2.06 -7.34
CA ALA A 77 -4.33 2.52 -7.33
C ALA A 77 -3.37 1.50 -6.67
N ILE A 78 -3.88 0.52 -5.91
CA ILE A 78 -3.06 -0.56 -5.31
C ILE A 78 -2.25 -1.35 -6.35
N LYS A 79 -2.66 -1.35 -7.62
CA LYS A 79 -1.92 -1.98 -8.73
C LYS A 79 -0.48 -1.48 -8.81
N HIS A 80 -0.23 -0.22 -8.51
CA HIS A 80 1.12 0.37 -8.54
C HIS A 80 2.01 -0.24 -7.45
N LEU A 81 1.47 -0.38 -6.24
CA LEU A 81 2.15 -1.03 -5.12
C LEU A 81 2.42 -2.52 -5.42
N LEU A 82 1.40 -3.26 -5.87
CA LEU A 82 1.54 -4.68 -6.20
C LEU A 82 2.53 -4.91 -7.35
N SER A 83 2.50 -4.06 -8.37
CA SER A 83 3.47 -4.10 -9.47
C SER A 83 4.89 -3.86 -8.97
N ASN A 84 5.09 -2.88 -8.09
CA ASN A 84 6.40 -2.58 -7.53
C ASN A 84 6.97 -3.78 -6.75
N ILE A 85 6.14 -4.40 -5.91
CA ILE A 85 6.50 -5.59 -5.13
C ILE A 85 6.80 -6.78 -6.04
N ALA A 86 5.92 -7.07 -7.01
CA ALA A 86 6.06 -8.22 -7.89
C ALA A 86 7.32 -8.14 -8.77
N ILE A 87 7.60 -6.98 -9.35
CA ILE A 87 8.79 -6.79 -10.19
C ILE A 87 10.05 -6.80 -9.32
N SER A 88 10.03 -6.17 -8.14
CA SER A 88 11.15 -6.24 -7.20
C SER A 88 11.44 -7.68 -6.78
N PHE A 89 10.40 -8.49 -6.53
CA PHE A 89 10.54 -9.90 -6.21
C PHE A 89 11.11 -10.73 -7.36
N ALA A 90 10.68 -10.47 -8.59
CA ALA A 90 11.25 -11.08 -9.78
C ALA A 90 12.73 -10.70 -9.96
N LEU A 91 13.08 -9.42 -9.79
CA LEU A 91 14.46 -8.95 -9.85
C LEU A 91 15.35 -9.61 -8.79
N MET A 92 14.83 -9.85 -7.58
CA MET A 92 15.56 -10.60 -6.55
C MET A 92 15.86 -12.05 -6.94
N HIS A 93 15.00 -12.69 -7.73
CA HIS A 93 15.21 -14.07 -8.18
C HIS A 93 16.11 -14.17 -9.42
N LEU A 94 16.05 -13.17 -10.30
CA LEU A 94 16.74 -13.18 -11.60
C LEU A 94 18.14 -12.55 -11.55
N SER A 95 18.39 -11.64 -10.62
CA SER A 95 19.64 -10.89 -10.58
C SER A 95 20.72 -11.65 -9.79
N PRO A 96 22.00 -11.55 -10.21
CA PRO A 96 23.11 -12.09 -9.45
C PRO A 96 23.21 -11.41 -8.06
N PRO A 97 23.53 -12.18 -6.99
CA PRO A 97 23.45 -11.72 -5.60
C PRO A 97 24.29 -10.46 -5.31
N GLU A 98 25.35 -10.24 -6.07
CA GLU A 98 26.23 -9.07 -6.00
C GLU A 98 25.54 -7.76 -6.40
N TYR A 99 24.52 -7.82 -7.28
CA TYR A 99 23.88 -6.64 -7.87
C TYR A 99 22.38 -6.54 -7.57
N VAL A 100 21.75 -7.57 -6.97
CA VAL A 100 20.32 -7.59 -6.63
C VAL A 100 19.85 -6.29 -5.99
N HIS A 101 20.57 -5.79 -4.98
CA HIS A 101 20.20 -4.57 -4.26
C HIS A 101 20.21 -3.33 -5.18
N LYS A 102 21.17 -3.22 -6.11
CA LYS A 102 21.23 -2.11 -7.08
C LYS A 102 20.10 -2.20 -8.09
N CYS A 103 19.82 -3.40 -8.60
CA CYS A 103 18.75 -3.63 -9.58
C CYS A 103 17.37 -3.29 -8.98
N VAL A 104 17.07 -3.80 -7.78
CA VAL A 104 15.82 -3.51 -7.08
C VAL A 104 15.70 -2.02 -6.74
N PHE A 105 16.78 -1.42 -6.24
CA PHE A 105 16.79 0.01 -5.91
C PHE A 105 16.52 0.88 -7.15
N LEU A 106 17.24 0.64 -8.26
CA LEU A 106 17.07 1.40 -9.50
C LEU A 106 15.64 1.28 -10.03
N PHE A 107 15.07 0.08 -9.98
CA PHE A 107 13.69 -0.14 -10.42
C PHE A 107 12.70 0.59 -9.50
N SER A 108 12.72 0.35 -8.19
CA SER A 108 11.76 0.93 -7.25
C SER A 108 11.84 2.46 -7.21
N MET A 109 13.05 3.03 -7.17
CA MET A 109 13.23 4.49 -7.19
C MET A 109 12.86 5.09 -8.54
N GLY A 110 13.24 4.44 -9.65
CA GLY A 110 12.84 4.89 -10.99
C GLY A 110 11.32 4.90 -11.18
N TYR A 111 10.65 3.87 -10.67
CA TYR A 111 9.19 3.77 -10.71
C TYR A 111 8.51 4.84 -9.84
N LEU A 112 9.02 5.08 -8.63
CA LEU A 112 8.56 6.16 -7.75
C LEU A 112 8.69 7.53 -8.44
N VAL A 113 9.87 7.84 -9.00
CA VAL A 113 10.12 9.09 -9.73
C VAL A 113 9.15 9.26 -10.89
N PHE A 114 8.93 8.20 -11.67
CA PHE A 114 7.99 8.23 -12.79
C PHE A 114 6.56 8.55 -12.33
N ILE A 115 6.07 7.91 -11.27
CA ILE A 115 4.71 8.17 -10.76
C ILE A 115 4.60 9.58 -10.18
N HIS A 116 5.60 10.08 -9.46
CA HIS A 116 5.58 11.45 -8.95
C HIS A 116 5.56 12.48 -10.08
N TRP A 117 6.36 12.27 -11.11
CA TRP A 117 6.36 13.13 -12.29
C TRP A 117 5.02 13.08 -13.02
N TYR A 118 4.48 11.89 -13.25
CA TYR A 118 3.18 11.69 -13.88
C TYR A 118 2.03 12.31 -13.08
N ARG A 119 2.08 12.23 -11.74
CA ARG A 119 1.13 12.89 -10.85
C ARG A 119 1.21 14.41 -10.96
N TRP A 120 2.42 14.97 -10.92
CA TRP A 120 2.64 16.41 -11.06
C TRP A 120 2.11 16.94 -12.40
N TYR A 121 2.19 16.14 -13.46
CA TYR A 121 1.69 16.51 -14.78
C TYR A 121 0.15 16.54 -14.89
N ILE A 122 -0.57 15.70 -14.13
CA ILE A 122 -2.03 15.50 -14.31
C ILE A 122 -2.86 16.10 -13.18
N LEU A 123 -2.41 16.04 -11.93
CA LEU A 123 -3.19 16.47 -10.78
C LEU A 123 -2.87 17.91 -10.39
N THR A 124 -3.91 18.72 -10.27
CA THR A 124 -3.83 20.11 -9.79
C THR A 124 -4.06 20.25 -8.28
N SER A 125 -4.57 19.20 -7.63
CA SER A 125 -4.93 19.19 -6.19
C SER A 125 -4.19 18.09 -5.41
N TYR A 126 -3.99 18.33 -4.11
CA TYR A 126 -3.28 17.42 -3.21
C TYR A 126 -4.23 16.41 -2.55
N SER A 127 -4.05 15.12 -2.87
CA SER A 127 -4.74 13.99 -2.25
C SER A 127 -3.70 13.01 -1.68
N ILE A 128 -3.98 12.34 -0.56
CA ILE A 128 -3.09 11.25 -0.13
C ILE A 128 -3.21 10.08 -1.11
N ASP A 129 -2.11 9.79 -1.79
CA ASP A 129 -2.03 8.80 -2.86
C ASP A 129 -1.14 7.62 -2.49
N ILE A 130 -1.21 6.57 -3.32
CA ILE A 130 -0.50 5.30 -3.13
C ILE A 130 1.03 5.46 -3.08
N THR A 131 1.58 6.54 -3.62
CA THR A 131 3.02 6.80 -3.60
C THR A 131 3.58 6.89 -2.19
N GLY A 132 2.81 7.42 -1.23
CA GLY A 132 3.24 7.49 0.17
C GLY A 132 3.50 6.10 0.77
N SER A 133 2.63 5.13 0.50
CA SER A 133 2.85 3.75 0.94
C SER A 133 4.04 3.10 0.24
N MET A 134 4.20 3.38 -1.06
CA MET A 134 5.30 2.84 -1.85
C MET A 134 6.68 3.38 -1.44
N MET A 135 6.75 4.54 -0.77
CA MET A 135 8.02 5.02 -0.22
C MET A 135 8.47 4.22 1.01
N VAL A 136 7.51 3.64 1.75
CA VAL A 136 7.77 2.92 3.00
C VAL A 136 7.87 1.41 2.76
N ALA A 137 7.19 0.89 1.74
CA ALA A 137 7.13 -0.53 1.38
C ALA A 137 8.33 -0.99 0.55
#